data_AF-A0A8J8FKV6-F1
#
_entry.id   AF-A0A8J8FKV6-F1
#
_cell.length_a   1.000
_cell.length_b   1.000
_cell.length_c   1.000
_cell.angle_alpha   90.00
_cell.angle_beta   90.00
_cell.angle_gamma   90.00
#
_symmetry.space_group_name_H-M   'P 1'
#
loop_
_entity.id
_entity.type
_entity.pdbx_description
1 polymer ?
#
loop_
_entity_poly.entity_id
_entity_poly.type
_entity_poly.pdbx_seq_one_letter_code
_entity_poly.pdbx_strand_id
1 'polypeptide(L)'
;MSNLSILILCGSSPRHLYVANALCKAGNPIAIVQETGSHWTLNKVLKLLKPSVFYRKASRWIRDRKRYSGNKEEAFFFAEQSAKLDQPDLVVSVPHINHPDVIKLAEQSQPDVIAVFGT
;
A
#
# COMPACT_ATOMS: atom_id res chain seq x y z
N MET A 1 18.57 15.03 -15.37
CA MET A 1 17.71 13.86 -15.11
C MET A 1 16.57 13.91 -16.10
N SER A 2 16.25 12.79 -16.77
CA SER A 2 15.11 12.72 -17.68
C SER A 2 13.84 13.01 -16.90
N ASN A 3 13.06 13.99 -17.35
CA ASN A 3 11.88 14.52 -16.65
C ASN A 3 10.66 13.61 -16.89
N LEU A 4 10.84 12.31 -16.67
CA LEU A 4 9.81 11.30 -16.93
C LEU A 4 8.69 11.47 -15.91
N SER A 5 7.47 11.51 -16.43
CA SER A 5 6.25 11.53 -15.67
C SER A 5 5.89 10.12 -15.22
N ILE A 6 5.65 9.94 -13.93
CA ILE A 6 5.53 8.61 -13.31
C ILE A 6 4.18 8.46 -12.62
N LEU A 7 3.43 7.42 -12.98
CA LEU A 7 2.28 6.93 -12.23
C LEU A 7 2.72 5.76 -11.35
N ILE A 8 2.58 5.90 -10.03
CA ILE A 8 3.05 4.91 -9.05
C ILE A 8 1.83 4.10 -8.57
N LEU A 9 1.89 2.78 -8.70
CA LEU A 9 0.87 1.83 -8.24
C LEU A 9 1.48 0.98 -7.11
N CYS A 10 1.09 1.23 -5.86
CA CYS A 10 1.69 0.50 -4.72
C CYS A 10 0.76 0.33 -3.51
N GLY A 11 1.04 -0.64 -2.65
CA GLY A 11 0.38 -0.76 -1.34
C GLY A 11 0.90 0.24 -0.30
N SER A 12 0.41 0.13 0.94
CA SER A 12 0.71 1.06 2.05
C SER A 12 1.75 0.57 3.06
N SER A 13 2.41 -0.57 2.83
CA SER A 13 3.45 -1.07 3.74
C SER A 13 4.69 -0.16 3.74
N PRO A 14 5.48 -0.08 4.84
CA PRO A 14 6.66 0.78 4.91
C PRO A 14 7.63 0.61 3.74
N ARG A 15 7.90 -0.63 3.32
CA ARG A 15 8.75 -0.91 2.14
C ARG A 15 8.20 -0.25 0.86
N HIS A 16 6.88 -0.27 0.67
CA HIS A 16 6.26 0.33 -0.52
C HIS A 16 6.37 1.86 -0.47
N LEU A 17 6.13 2.45 0.70
CA LEU A 17 6.29 3.90 0.91
C LEU A 17 7.73 4.34 0.63
N TYR A 18 8.72 3.55 1.06
CA TYR A 18 10.14 3.84 0.81
C TYR A 18 10.47 3.87 -0.68
N VAL A 19 10.03 2.86 -1.44
CA VAL A 19 10.26 2.81 -2.89
C VAL A 19 9.50 3.92 -3.60
N ALA A 20 8.26 4.22 -3.21
CA ALA A 20 7.49 5.32 -3.76
C ALA A 20 8.22 6.67 -3.54
N ASN A 21 8.74 6.93 -2.34
CA ASN A 21 9.53 8.14 -2.06
C ASN A 21 10.80 8.22 -2.90
N ALA A 22 11.49 7.10 -3.12
CA ALA A 22 12.65 7.05 -4.00
C ALA A 22 12.30 7.41 -5.45
N LEU A 23 11.16 6.93 -5.96
CA LEU A 23 10.65 7.27 -7.29
C LEU A 23 10.24 8.75 -7.39
N CYS A 24 9.58 9.28 -6.36
CA CYS A 24 9.22 10.70 -6.29
C CYS A 24 10.45 11.62 -6.31
N LYS A 25 11.61 11.16 -5.81
CA LYS A 25 12.88 11.90 -5.87
C LYS A 25 13.59 11.78 -7.21
N ALA A 26 13.39 10.67 -7.92
CA ALA A 26 14.10 10.36 -9.16
C ALA A 26 13.42 10.89 -10.43
N GLY A 27 12.12 11.20 -10.38
CA GLY A 27 11.35 11.68 -11.52
C GLY A 27 10.20 12.62 -11.13
N ASN A 28 9.22 12.78 -12.02
CA ASN A 28 8.07 13.65 -11.80
C ASN A 28 6.81 12.81 -11.50
N PRO A 29 6.48 12.54 -10.22
CA PRO A 29 5.30 11.75 -9.88
C PRO A 29 4.02 12.51 -10.24
N ILE A 30 3.12 11.89 -11.01
CA ILE A 30 1.80 12.46 -11.33
C ILE A 30 0.77 12.03 -10.29
N ALA A 31 0.80 10.75 -9.90
CA ALA A 31 -0.09 10.21 -8.88
C ALA A 31 0.51 8.95 -8.23
N ILE A 32 0.10 8.71 -6.98
CA ILE A 32 0.44 7.53 -6.19
C ILE A 32 -0.86 6.81 -5.88
N VAL A 33 -1.16 5.75 -6.62
CA VAL A 33 -2.37 4.95 -6.42
C VAL A 33 -2.13 3.93 -5.32
N GLN A 34 -2.98 3.96 -4.30
CA GLN A 34 -2.97 3.00 -3.21
C GLN A 34 -4.32 2.30 -3.06
N GLU A 35 -4.27 1.01 -2.76
CA GLU A 35 -5.46 0.27 -2.37
C GLU A 35 -5.89 0.63 -0.95
N THR A 36 -7.15 1.03 -0.77
CA THR A 36 -7.75 1.20 0.58
C THR A 36 -8.20 -0.13 1.21
N GLY A 37 -8.14 -1.23 0.44
CA GLY A 37 -8.57 -2.55 0.87
C GLY A 37 -10.09 -2.73 0.80
N SER A 38 -10.53 -3.95 0.48
CA SER A 38 -11.95 -4.25 0.27
C SER A 38 -12.81 -3.88 1.48
N HIS A 39 -13.96 -3.23 1.22
CA HIS A 39 -15.01 -2.97 2.19
C HIS A 39 -15.29 -4.20 3.07
N TRP A 40 -15.43 -3.97 4.37
CA TRP A 40 -15.81 -5.00 5.33
C TRP A 40 -17.26 -5.42 5.10
N THR A 41 -17.46 -6.42 4.23
CA THR A 41 -18.78 -7.03 4.05
C THR A 41 -19.21 -7.76 5.32
N LEU A 42 -20.45 -7.56 5.78
CA LEU A 42 -21.07 -8.23 6.94
C LEU A 42 -20.86 -9.75 6.93
N ASN A 43 -20.86 -10.38 5.76
CA ASN A 43 -20.57 -11.81 5.59
C ASN A 43 -19.16 -12.23 6.04
N LYS A 44 -18.13 -11.38 5.89
CA LYS A 44 -16.79 -11.65 6.42
C LYS A 44 -16.76 -11.56 7.94
N VAL A 45 -17.51 -10.62 8.53
CA VAL A 45 -17.63 -10.46 9.99
C VAL A 45 -18.32 -11.68 10.60
N LEU A 46 -19.43 -12.13 10.03
CA LEU A 46 -20.16 -13.32 10.50
C LEU A 46 -19.32 -14.60 10.43
N LYS A 47 -18.48 -14.77 9.41
CA LYS A 47 -17.56 -15.91 9.32
C LYS A 47 -16.46 -15.89 10.40
N LEU A 48 -16.07 -14.72 10.90
CA LEU A 48 -15.07 -14.57 11.96
C LEU A 48 -15.63 -14.90 13.35
N LEU A 49 -16.96 -14.84 13.53
CA LEU A 49 -17.64 -15.21 14.78
C LEU A 49 -17.74 -16.73 15.01
N LYS A 50 -17.35 -17.56 14.04
CA LYS A 50 -17.31 -19.01 14.23
C LYS A 50 -16.25 -19.38 15.29
N PRO A 51 -16.62 -20.09 16.38
CA PRO A 51 -15.71 -20.36 17.50
C PRO A 51 -14.40 -21.02 17.08
N SER A 52 -14.46 -22.02 16.18
CA SER A 52 -13.27 -22.73 15.68
C SER A 52 -12.32 -21.84 14.88
N VAL A 53 -12.84 -20.85 14.14
CA VAL A 53 -12.03 -19.88 13.39
C VAL A 53 -11.38 -18.88 14.34
N PHE A 54 -12.13 -18.45 15.36
CA PHE A 54 -11.65 -17.55 16.40
C PHE A 54 -10.52 -18.17 17.22
N TYR A 55 -10.69 -19.37 17.77
CA TYR A 55 -9.65 -20.07 18.53
C TYR A 55 -8.38 -20.32 17.71
N ARG A 56 -8.53 -20.72 16.44
CA ARG A 56 -7.39 -20.90 15.54
C ARG A 56 -6.66 -19.59 15.26
N LYS A 57 -7.37 -18.48 15.10
CA LYS A 57 -6.77 -17.15 14.93
C LYS A 57 -6.07 -16.69 16.21
N ALA A 58 -6.70 -16.85 17.37
CA ALA A 58 -6.12 -16.48 18.66
C ALA A 58 -4.84 -17.28 18.95
N SER A 59 -4.86 -18.60 18.73
CA SER A 59 -3.67 -19.46 18.90
C SER A 59 -2.51 -19.05 17.98
N ARG A 60 -2.78 -18.80 16.69
CA ARG A 60 -1.77 -18.29 15.76
C ARG A 60 -1.26 -16.93 16.19
N TRP A 61 -2.15 -16.03 16.63
CA TRP A 61 -1.76 -14.69 17.07
C TRP A 61 -0.86 -14.73 18.29
N ILE A 62 -1.17 -15.56 19.30
CA ILE A 62 -0.33 -15.72 20.50
C ILE A 62 1.05 -16.31 20.14
N ARG A 63 1.07 -17.36 19.32
CA ARG A 63 2.32 -18.03 18.91
C ARG A 63 3.19 -17.12 18.05
N ASP A 64 2.58 -16.47 17.07
CA ASP A 64 3.28 -15.66 16.09
C ASP A 64 3.44 -14.20 16.55
N ARG A 65 2.95 -13.83 17.74
CA ARG A 65 3.02 -12.47 18.31
C ARG A 65 4.43 -11.90 18.28
N LYS A 66 5.43 -12.72 18.62
CA LYS A 66 6.86 -12.33 18.60
C LYS A 66 7.40 -12.06 17.20
N ARG A 67 6.82 -12.68 16.16
CA ARG A 67 7.17 -12.44 14.76
C ARG A 67 6.58 -11.11 14.25
N TYR A 68 5.43 -10.72 14.77
CA TYR A 68 4.73 -9.49 14.38
C TYR A 68 5.04 -8.28 15.28
N SER A 69 5.74 -8.47 16.39
CA SER A 69 6.14 -7.39 17.29
C SER A 69 7.44 -6.72 16.83
N GLY A 70 7.40 -5.40 16.60
CA GLY A 70 8.58 -4.54 16.69
C GLY A 70 8.94 -3.65 15.50
N ASN A 71 7.99 -3.20 14.66
CA ASN A 71 8.18 -2.19 13.58
C ASN A 71 9.52 -2.29 12.80
N LYS A 72 10.04 -3.51 12.62
CA LYS A 72 11.41 -3.71 12.12
C LYS A 72 11.60 -3.18 10.70
N GLU A 73 10.56 -3.31 9.88
CA GLU A 73 10.60 -2.79 8.51
C GLU A 73 10.59 -1.26 8.47
N GLU A 74 9.74 -0.62 9.26
CA GLU A 74 9.72 0.85 9.36
C GLU A 74 11.07 1.38 9.85
N ALA A 75 11.62 0.79 10.91
CA ALA A 75 12.95 1.14 11.41
C ALA A 75 14.08 0.86 10.39
N PHE A 76 13.94 -0.19 9.57
CA PHE A 76 14.93 -0.51 8.55
C PHE A 76 14.93 0.49 7.39
N PHE A 77 13.74 0.90 6.91
CA PHE A 77 13.62 1.78 5.75
C PHE A 77 13.63 3.27 6.10
N PHE A 78 13.13 3.66 7.28
CA PHE A 78 12.95 5.05 7.71
C PHE A 78 13.76 5.40 8.97
N ALA A 79 14.56 4.48 9.51
CA ALA A 79 15.33 4.68 10.73
C ALA A 79 14.43 5.13 11.91
N GLU A 80 14.66 6.32 12.45
CA GLU A 80 13.86 6.88 13.55
C GLU A 80 12.61 7.65 13.06
N GLN A 81 12.44 7.81 11.75
CA GLN A 81 11.31 8.53 11.17
C GLN A 81 10.12 7.60 10.94
N SER A 82 8.90 8.14 11.10
CA SER A 82 7.69 7.41 10.75
C SER A 82 7.59 7.20 9.23
N ALA A 83 7.18 6.01 8.81
CA ALA A 83 6.94 5.69 7.42
C ALA A 83 5.77 6.52 6.89
N LYS A 84 6.08 7.45 5.97
CA LYS A 84 5.09 8.31 5.31
C LYS A 84 5.54 8.61 3.89
N LEU A 85 4.59 8.97 3.03
CA LEU A 85 4.90 9.48 1.70
C LEU A 85 5.46 10.90 1.81
N ASP A 86 6.46 11.19 0.99
CA ASP A 86 7.03 12.54 0.88
C ASP A 86 6.04 13.51 0.19
N GLN A 87 5.17 12.99 -0.68
CA GLN A 87 4.14 13.75 -1.40
C GLN A 87 2.74 13.13 -1.20
N PRO A 88 2.13 13.28 0.00
CA PRO A 88 0.85 12.67 0.32
C PRO A 88 -0.32 13.24 -0.51
N ASP A 89 -0.19 14.46 -1.03
CA ASP A 89 -1.24 15.13 -1.82
C ASP A 89 -1.46 14.46 -3.19
N LEU A 90 -0.50 13.66 -3.66
CA LEU A 90 -0.60 12.91 -4.92
C LEU A 90 -1.29 11.55 -4.76
N VAL A 91 -1.75 11.21 -3.55
CA VAL A 91 -2.33 9.90 -3.27
C VAL A 91 -3.74 9.79 -3.82
N VAL A 92 -3.95 8.78 -4.66
CA VAL A 92 -5.27 8.41 -5.18
C VAL A 92 -5.67 7.06 -4.58
N SER A 93 -6.71 7.05 -3.76
CA SER A 93 -7.22 5.83 -3.14
C SER A 93 -8.18 5.12 -4.08
N VAL A 94 -7.94 3.82 -4.32
CA VAL A 94 -8.84 2.97 -5.12
C VAL A 94 -9.22 1.69 -4.36
N PRO A 95 -10.39 1.07 -4.66
CA PRO A 95 -10.81 -0.15 -3.96
C PRO A 95 -9.87 -1.34 -4.16
N HIS A 96 -9.26 -1.45 -5.34
CA HIS A 96 -8.26 -2.44 -5.73
C HIS A 96 -7.54 -1.94 -6.99
N ILE A 97 -6.35 -2.46 -7.28
CA ILE A 97 -5.48 -1.90 -8.32
C ILE A 97 -6.02 -2.07 -9.75
N ASN A 98 -6.83 -3.12 -9.96
CA ASN A 98 -7.49 -3.37 -11.25
C ASN A 98 -8.79 -2.54 -11.42
N HIS A 99 -9.07 -1.57 -10.56
CA HIS A 99 -10.28 -0.77 -10.64
C HIS A 99 -10.27 0.08 -11.93
N PRO A 100 -11.41 0.24 -12.64
CA PRO A 100 -11.48 1.03 -13.87
C PRO A 100 -10.98 2.48 -13.72
N ASP A 101 -11.04 3.05 -12.53
CA ASP A 101 -10.55 4.41 -12.29
C ASP A 101 -9.02 4.52 -12.38
N VAL A 102 -8.27 3.42 -12.18
CA VAL A 102 -6.82 3.40 -12.42
C VAL A 102 -6.54 3.51 -13.92
N ILE A 103 -7.35 2.85 -14.75
CA ILE A 103 -7.25 2.93 -16.22
C ILE A 103 -7.57 4.35 -16.68
N LYS A 104 -8.70 4.92 -16.22
CA LYS A 104 -9.08 6.31 -16.53
C LYS A 104 -8.00 7.30 -16.12
N LEU A 105 -7.39 7.11 -14.95
CA LEU A 105 -6.29 7.94 -14.47
C LEU A 105 -5.09 7.86 -15.41
N ALA A 106 -4.68 6.67 -15.82
CA ALA A 106 -3.58 6.48 -16.76
C ALA A 106 -3.88 7.09 -18.14
N GLU A 107 -5.11 6.93 -18.64
CA GLU A 107 -5.54 7.53 -19.91
C GLU A 107 -5.56 9.06 -19.87
N GLN A 108 -6.01 9.65 -18.76
CA GLN A 108 -6.07 11.11 -18.60
C GLN A 108 -4.70 11.73 -18.36
N SER A 109 -3.84 11.07 -17.58
CA SER A 109 -2.53 11.59 -17.20
C SER A 109 -1.43 11.29 -18.20
N GLN A 110 -1.59 10.29 -19.07
CA GLN A 110 -0.61 9.87 -20.08
C GLN A 110 0.83 9.80 -19.52
N PRO A 111 1.09 9.01 -18.47
CA PRO A 111 2.41 8.96 -17.85
C PRO A 111 3.42 8.29 -18.79
N ASP A 112 4.67 8.73 -18.76
CA ASP A 112 5.76 8.08 -19.50
C ASP A 112 6.08 6.69 -18.93
N VAL A 113 5.89 6.52 -17.61
CA VAL A 113 6.18 5.27 -16.89
C VAL A 113 5.07 4.98 -15.88
N ILE A 114 4.60 3.74 -15.87
CA ILE A 114 3.76 3.19 -14.80
C ILE A 114 4.62 2.24 -13.96
N ALA A 115 4.90 2.61 -12.71
CA ALA A 115 5.69 1.80 -11.78
C ALA A 115 4.75 0.99 -10.87
N VAL A 116 4.81 -0.33 -10.95
CA VAL A 116 3.91 -1.24 -10.21
C VAL A 116 4.70 -2.11 -9.25
N PHE A 117 4.39 -2.04 -7.96
CA PHE A 117 5.04 -2.86 -6.94
C PHE A 117 4.20 -2.98 -5.67
N GLY A 118 4.14 -4.19 -5.11
CA GLY A 118 3.52 -4.37 -3.78
C GLY A 118 2.02 -4.04 -3.74
N THR A 119 1.33 -4.16 -4.87
CA THR A 119 -0.12 -4.06 -5.04
C THR A 119 -0.79 -5.36 -4.63
#